data_AF-A0AAX3TGZ8-F1
#
_entry.id   AF-A0AAX3TGZ8-F1
#
_cell.length_a   1.000
_cell.length_b   1.000
_cell.length_c   1.000
_cell.angle_alpha   90.00
_cell.angle_beta   90.00
_cell.angle_gamma   90.00
#
_symmetry.space_group_name_H-M   'P 1'
#
loop_
_entity.id
_entity.type
_entity.pdbx_description
1 polymer ?
#
loop_
_entity_poly.entity_id
_entity_poly.type
_entity_poly.pdbx_seq_one_letter_code
_entity_poly.pdbx_strand_id
1 'polypeptide(L)'
;MPTEWLFKQAIYNTDKTECFQIGYITNNFGEVQIEIFPSSVKKVPSELPEEITSLKSAFCWNKNKFIEGIENWDTSSITNMQGMFSEAHSFNQDISSWDTSNVKDMSWMFCGAKSFNQYISNWDVSKVEDMSYMFYRAQNFNQDISKWNTSNVVDMDGMFDGATSFRQDTSKLDKSSLGKPKPKKTYISFEITNNSNLKEKNKSSKTKNRKKEPMIQNIKEPIYNTDKTECLEIGYFENDNNEIQIISFSKTTKKVPSELPEEITSLKFAFYENENEKIEGIETWDTSNITNMCGVFRGAKNFNQDISMWDTSNVRDMSGMFSWTDNFNQPIGDWDVSKVKNISWMFYATKKFNQPIGNWDVSNVIDMSSTFSRAENFNQDISMWDTSKVVDMNNMFSNAKTFNQDISSWNTSKVKNMDFMFYGATNFKQDISNWDKSSLYTPKRKAPVKKGK
;
A
#
# COMPACT_ATOMS: atom_id res chain seq x y z
N MET A 1 -5.44 29.70 4.51
CA MET A 1 -6.36 29.17 3.49
C MET A 1 -6.45 27.68 3.75
N PRO A 2 -7.63 27.04 3.70
CA PRO A 2 -7.67 25.58 3.70
C PRO A 2 -6.95 25.13 2.43
N THR A 3 -5.97 24.24 2.54
CA THR A 3 -5.50 23.48 1.37
C THR A 3 -6.70 22.67 0.91
N GLU A 4 -7.27 23.04 -0.24
CA GLU A 4 -8.32 22.27 -0.89
C GLU A 4 -7.80 20.83 -1.08
N TRP A 5 -8.57 19.84 -0.61
CA TRP A 5 -8.23 18.44 -0.86
C TRP A 5 -8.44 18.17 -2.34
N LEU A 6 -7.34 17.92 -3.04
CA LEU A 6 -7.35 17.66 -4.46
C LEU A 6 -7.48 16.15 -4.66
N PHE A 7 -8.50 15.76 -5.40
CA PHE A 7 -8.69 14.39 -5.86
C PHE A 7 -9.00 14.42 -7.35
N LYS A 8 -8.27 13.62 -8.11
CA LYS A 8 -8.50 13.39 -9.52
C LYS A 8 -8.41 11.90 -9.79
N GLN A 9 -9.42 11.33 -10.45
CA GLN A 9 -9.41 9.93 -10.82
C GLN A 9 -8.54 9.72 -12.07
N ALA A 10 -7.71 8.69 -12.09
CA ALA A 10 -6.97 8.34 -13.29
C ALA A 10 -7.90 7.81 -14.41
N ILE A 11 -7.59 8.15 -15.65
CA ILE A 11 -8.30 7.64 -16.83
C ILE A 11 -7.27 6.94 -17.72
N TYR A 12 -7.59 5.70 -18.10
CA TYR A 12 -6.74 4.85 -18.92
C TYR A 12 -7.47 4.38 -20.16
N ASN A 13 -6.72 3.91 -21.15
CA ASN A 13 -7.26 3.04 -22.17
C ASN A 13 -7.67 1.67 -21.59
N THR A 14 -8.41 0.88 -22.37
CA THR A 14 -9.04 -0.37 -21.92
C THR A 14 -8.05 -1.39 -21.36
N ASP A 15 -6.84 -1.48 -21.92
CA ASP A 15 -5.80 -2.44 -21.50
C ASP A 15 -4.82 -1.86 -20.46
N LYS A 16 -5.04 -0.62 -19.99
CA LYS A 16 -4.20 0.09 -19.02
C LYS A 16 -2.73 0.20 -19.45
N THR A 17 -2.47 0.37 -20.75
CA THR A 17 -1.13 0.65 -21.28
C THR A 17 -0.89 2.15 -21.48
N GLU A 18 -1.95 2.95 -21.59
CA GLU A 18 -1.89 4.40 -21.77
C GLU A 18 -2.77 5.10 -20.74
N CYS A 19 -2.20 6.09 -20.06
CA CYS A 19 -2.92 6.98 -19.16
C CYS A 19 -3.27 8.27 -19.91
N PHE A 20 -4.57 8.59 -19.97
CA PHE A 20 -5.07 9.83 -20.55
C PHE A 20 -5.22 10.95 -19.52
N GLN A 21 -5.43 10.61 -18.26
CA GLN A 21 -5.54 11.56 -17.16
C GLN A 21 -4.83 11.00 -15.94
N ILE A 22 -3.86 11.76 -15.41
CA ILE A 22 -3.15 11.40 -14.18
C ILE A 22 -4.12 11.53 -13.01
N GLY A 23 -4.26 10.45 -12.25
CA GLY A 23 -4.98 10.44 -10.99
C GLY A 23 -4.06 10.83 -9.84
N TYR A 24 -4.61 11.56 -8.87
CA TYR A 24 -3.88 11.97 -7.66
C TYR A 24 -4.84 12.25 -6.51
N ILE A 25 -4.30 12.22 -5.30
CA ILE A 25 -5.03 12.47 -4.06
C ILE A 25 -4.15 13.23 -3.07
N THR A 26 -4.69 14.27 -2.43
CA THR A 26 -4.02 14.87 -1.27
C THR A 26 -4.07 13.90 -0.09
N ASN A 27 -2.93 13.65 0.54
CA ASN A 27 -2.86 12.83 1.75
C ASN A 27 -3.03 13.67 3.02
N ASN A 28 -3.04 13.00 4.17
CA ASN A 28 -3.25 13.63 5.49
C ASN A 28 -2.16 14.63 5.91
N PHE A 29 -1.05 14.72 5.17
CA PHE A 29 0.03 15.68 5.38
C PHE A 29 -0.03 16.87 4.42
N GLY A 30 -1.08 16.95 3.58
CA GLY A 30 -1.23 17.99 2.56
C GLY A 30 -0.38 17.76 1.31
N GLU A 31 0.26 16.60 1.19
CA GLU A 31 1.04 16.20 0.02
C GLU A 31 0.09 15.63 -1.04
N VAL A 32 0.19 16.12 -2.28
CA VAL A 32 -0.63 15.68 -3.40
C VAL A 32 0.09 14.52 -4.09
N GLN A 33 -0.38 13.32 -3.80
CA GLN A 33 0.20 12.05 -4.19
C GLN A 33 -0.40 11.54 -5.50
N ILE A 34 0.45 11.23 -6.48
CA ILE A 34 0.03 10.55 -7.70
C ILE A 34 -0.48 9.12 -7.40
N GLU A 35 -1.53 8.70 -8.11
CA GLU A 35 -1.99 7.31 -8.08
C GLU A 35 -0.93 6.39 -8.70
N ILE A 36 -0.74 5.20 -8.12
CA ILE A 36 0.21 4.21 -8.66
C ILE A 36 -0.28 3.76 -10.04
N PHE A 37 0.57 3.90 -11.05
CA PHE A 37 0.27 3.45 -12.39
C PHE A 37 0.27 1.91 -12.45
N PRO A 38 -0.70 1.30 -13.16
CA PRO A 38 -0.63 -0.12 -13.50
C PRO A 38 0.73 -0.47 -14.12
N SER A 39 1.29 -1.64 -13.77
CA SER A 39 2.61 -2.08 -14.25
C SER A 39 2.76 -2.15 -15.79
N SER A 40 1.64 -2.18 -16.51
CA SER A 40 1.54 -2.18 -17.97
C SER A 40 1.67 -0.79 -18.61
N VAL A 41 1.53 0.31 -17.85
CA VAL A 41 1.54 1.68 -18.40
C VAL A 41 2.88 1.98 -19.05
N LYS A 42 2.83 2.34 -20.34
CA LYS A 42 3.97 2.72 -21.18
C LYS A 42 3.82 4.12 -21.76
N LYS A 43 2.72 4.81 -21.47
CA LYS A 43 2.45 6.18 -21.88
C LYS A 43 1.61 6.92 -20.86
N VAL A 44 1.99 8.14 -20.54
CA VAL A 44 1.29 9.06 -19.64
C VAL A 44 1.14 10.43 -20.30
N PRO A 45 0.27 11.32 -19.78
CA PRO A 45 0.24 12.70 -20.23
C PRO A 45 1.62 13.36 -20.07
N SER A 46 2.03 14.14 -21.07
CA SER A 46 3.33 14.83 -21.07
C SER A 46 3.43 15.95 -20.03
N GLU A 47 2.30 16.42 -19.53
CA GLU A 47 2.22 17.43 -18.48
C GLU A 47 1.88 16.75 -17.14
N LEU A 48 2.73 16.98 -16.13
CA LEU A 48 2.44 16.61 -14.76
C LEU A 48 1.57 17.73 -14.14
N PRO A 49 0.39 17.41 -13.57
CA PRO A 49 -0.41 18.42 -12.87
C PRO A 49 0.42 19.18 -11.83
N GLU A 50 0.40 20.51 -11.90
CA GLU A 50 1.24 21.40 -11.07
C GLU A 50 1.02 21.21 -9.57
N GLU A 51 -0.15 20.69 -9.18
CA GLU A 51 -0.47 20.48 -7.77
C GLU A 51 0.22 19.25 -7.18
N ILE A 52 0.70 18.31 -8.00
CA ILE A 52 1.36 17.09 -7.54
C ILE A 52 2.67 17.46 -6.85
N THR A 53 2.81 17.02 -5.60
CA THR A 53 4.03 17.21 -4.80
C THR A 53 4.73 15.88 -4.50
N SER A 54 4.18 14.76 -4.96
CA SER A 54 4.69 13.43 -4.67
C SER A 54 4.48 12.41 -5.79
N LEU A 55 5.59 11.79 -6.16
CA LEU A 55 5.67 10.70 -7.14
C LEU A 55 5.90 9.35 -6.48
N LYS A 56 5.64 9.25 -5.18
CA LYS A 56 5.88 8.02 -4.43
C LYS A 56 5.17 6.83 -5.08
N SER A 57 5.95 5.79 -5.35
CA SER A 57 5.51 4.53 -5.96
C SER A 57 4.84 4.64 -7.33
N ALA A 58 4.90 5.78 -8.01
CA ALA A 58 4.15 6.04 -9.24
C ALA A 58 4.29 4.90 -10.26
N PHE A 59 5.51 4.42 -10.50
CA PHE A 59 5.83 3.37 -11.47
C PHE A 59 6.41 2.12 -10.81
N CYS A 60 6.00 1.83 -9.57
CA CYS A 60 6.37 0.59 -8.90
C CYS A 60 5.93 -0.62 -9.75
N TRP A 61 6.80 -1.61 -9.88
CA TRP A 61 6.65 -2.81 -10.72
C TRP A 61 6.45 -2.56 -12.21
N ASN A 62 6.73 -1.36 -12.72
CA ASN A 62 6.54 -1.08 -14.14
C ASN A 62 7.42 -2.01 -15.02
N LYS A 63 6.79 -2.60 -16.04
CA LYS A 63 7.43 -3.64 -16.88
C LYS A 63 8.16 -3.05 -18.09
N ASN A 64 7.95 -1.76 -18.37
CA ASN A 64 8.41 -1.13 -19.58
C ASN A 64 9.79 -0.49 -19.38
N LYS A 65 10.60 -0.53 -20.45
CA LYS A 65 11.89 0.17 -20.48
C LYS A 65 11.72 1.68 -20.63
N PHE A 66 10.68 2.08 -21.35
CA PHE A 66 10.32 3.46 -21.67
C PHE A 66 8.84 3.69 -21.37
N ILE A 67 8.52 4.88 -20.89
CA ILE A 67 7.20 5.39 -20.57
C ILE A 67 7.09 6.75 -21.28
N GLU A 68 6.40 6.78 -22.42
CA GLU A 68 6.22 8.01 -23.20
C GLU A 68 5.53 9.09 -22.35
N GLY A 69 6.08 10.31 -22.35
CA GLY A 69 5.53 11.47 -21.65
C GLY A 69 6.24 11.83 -20.36
N ILE A 70 6.85 10.88 -19.62
CA ILE A 70 7.48 11.17 -18.32
C ILE A 70 8.72 12.08 -18.45
N GLU A 71 9.36 12.08 -19.61
CA GLU A 71 10.54 12.91 -19.91
C GLU A 71 10.21 14.41 -19.92
N ASN A 72 8.93 14.77 -20.06
CA ASN A 72 8.45 16.15 -20.15
C ASN A 72 7.91 16.69 -18.82
N TRP A 73 7.84 15.87 -17.78
CA TRP A 73 7.30 16.29 -16.49
C TRP A 73 8.15 17.35 -15.81
N ASP A 74 7.53 18.48 -15.43
CA ASP A 74 8.11 19.42 -14.49
C ASP A 74 8.06 18.81 -13.08
N THR A 75 9.24 18.51 -12.53
CA THR A 75 9.41 17.86 -11.24
C THR A 75 9.84 18.82 -10.12
N SER A 76 9.90 20.13 -10.41
CA SER A 76 10.38 21.15 -9.46
C SER A 76 9.54 21.25 -8.18
N SER A 77 8.26 20.87 -8.21
CA SER A 77 7.37 20.84 -7.03
C SER A 77 7.46 19.55 -6.21
N ILE A 78 8.19 18.53 -6.68
CA ILE A 78 8.20 17.20 -6.07
C ILE A 78 9.08 17.18 -4.82
N THR A 79 8.49 16.69 -3.72
CA THR A 79 9.16 16.54 -2.43
C THR A 79 9.40 15.09 -2.04
N ASN A 80 8.77 14.13 -2.73
CA ASN A 80 8.82 12.71 -2.39
C ASN A 80 8.82 11.85 -3.66
N MET A 81 9.86 11.03 -3.80
CA MET A 81 10.07 10.07 -4.89
C MET A 81 10.23 8.64 -4.35
N GLN A 82 9.79 8.38 -3.12
CA GLN A 82 9.92 7.10 -2.45
C GLN A 82 9.38 5.95 -3.31
N GLY A 83 10.23 4.97 -3.60
CA GLY A 83 9.83 3.75 -4.32
C GLY A 83 9.30 3.99 -5.74
N MET A 84 9.52 5.16 -6.35
CA MET A 84 8.89 5.55 -7.62
C MET A 84 9.06 4.50 -8.72
N PHE A 85 10.23 3.88 -8.84
CA PHE A 85 10.56 2.82 -9.80
C PHE A 85 10.96 1.52 -9.11
N SER A 86 10.47 1.29 -7.89
CA SER A 86 10.76 0.04 -7.17
C SER A 86 10.28 -1.16 -7.98
N GLU A 87 11.11 -2.20 -8.08
CA GLU A 87 10.93 -3.42 -8.86
C GLU A 87 10.62 -3.19 -10.35
N ALA A 88 10.90 -2.01 -10.91
CA ALA A 88 10.76 -1.70 -12.34
C ALA A 88 11.95 -2.29 -13.12
N HIS A 89 12.00 -3.61 -13.23
CA HIS A 89 13.14 -4.42 -13.70
C HIS A 89 13.75 -3.93 -15.02
N SER A 90 12.89 -3.53 -15.96
CA SER A 90 13.26 -3.16 -17.32
C SER A 90 13.55 -1.66 -17.48
N PHE A 91 13.14 -0.82 -16.51
CA PHE A 91 13.18 0.62 -16.64
C PHE A 91 14.60 1.13 -16.79
N ASN A 92 14.85 1.92 -17.84
CA ASN A 92 16.17 2.51 -18.11
C ASN A 92 16.05 3.73 -19.04
N GLN A 93 14.97 4.51 -18.89
CA GLN A 93 14.72 5.73 -19.65
C GLN A 93 15.47 6.92 -19.04
N ASP A 94 16.00 7.79 -19.90
CA ASP A 94 16.66 9.03 -19.48
C ASP A 94 15.68 9.94 -18.71
N ILE A 95 16.08 10.29 -17.49
CA ILE A 95 15.39 11.18 -16.56
C ILE A 95 16.34 12.23 -16.00
N SER A 96 17.45 12.48 -16.70
CA SER A 96 18.46 13.45 -16.30
C SER A 96 17.93 14.89 -16.27
N SER A 97 16.84 15.18 -17.00
CA SER A 97 16.21 16.50 -17.04
C SER A 97 15.42 16.89 -15.79
N TRP A 98 15.12 15.94 -14.90
CA TRP A 98 14.29 16.20 -13.73
C TRP A 98 14.95 17.10 -12.69
N ASP A 99 14.17 18.02 -12.14
CA ASP A 99 14.55 18.86 -11.01
C ASP A 99 14.26 18.10 -9.70
N THR A 100 15.32 17.81 -8.95
CA THR A 100 15.27 17.09 -7.67
C THR A 100 15.53 17.99 -6.47
N SER A 101 15.71 19.29 -6.69
CA SER A 101 16.17 20.26 -5.67
C SER A 101 15.24 20.43 -4.48
N ASN A 102 13.98 19.97 -4.57
CA ASN A 102 12.99 19.99 -3.48
C ASN A 102 12.70 18.61 -2.87
N VAL A 103 13.28 17.54 -3.40
CA VAL A 103 13.04 16.17 -2.94
C VAL A 103 13.68 15.94 -1.57
N LYS A 104 12.91 15.34 -0.67
CA LYS A 104 13.31 14.97 0.70
C LYS A 104 13.44 13.46 0.89
N ASP A 105 12.65 12.66 0.18
CA ASP A 105 12.63 11.21 0.29
C ASP A 105 12.85 10.57 -1.09
N MET A 106 13.98 9.86 -1.23
CA MET A 106 14.34 9.02 -2.38
C MET A 106 14.50 7.54 -1.98
N SER A 107 14.04 7.18 -0.79
CA SER A 107 14.15 5.81 -0.31
C SER A 107 13.50 4.83 -1.28
N TRP A 108 14.14 3.70 -1.54
CA TRP A 108 13.65 2.66 -2.46
C TRP A 108 13.44 3.08 -3.93
N MET A 109 13.80 4.31 -4.34
CA MET A 109 13.39 4.87 -5.63
C MET A 109 13.67 3.96 -6.83
N PHE A 110 14.84 3.29 -6.86
CA PHE A 110 15.25 2.32 -7.88
C PHE A 110 15.54 0.93 -7.30
N CYS A 111 14.95 0.60 -6.14
CA CYS A 111 15.07 -0.73 -5.57
C CYS A 111 14.65 -1.78 -6.62
N GLY A 112 15.45 -2.80 -6.88
CA GLY A 112 15.10 -3.87 -7.83
C GLY A 112 14.97 -3.42 -9.29
N ALA A 113 15.29 -2.17 -9.65
CA ALA A 113 15.32 -1.68 -11.02
C ALA A 113 16.59 -2.19 -11.73
N LYS A 114 16.64 -3.50 -11.99
CA LYS A 114 17.87 -4.22 -12.42
C LYS A 114 18.56 -3.59 -13.63
N SER A 115 17.80 -3.05 -14.58
CA SER A 115 18.32 -2.47 -15.81
C SER A 115 18.74 -1.00 -15.70
N PHE A 116 18.35 -0.30 -14.63
CA PHE A 116 18.54 1.14 -14.53
C PHE A 116 20.02 1.52 -14.40
N ASN A 117 20.49 2.38 -15.30
CA ASN A 117 21.86 2.90 -15.28
C ASN A 117 21.95 4.26 -16.00
N GLN A 118 20.91 5.10 -15.91
CA GLN A 118 20.88 6.41 -16.58
C GLN A 118 21.61 7.48 -15.77
N TYR A 119 22.15 8.47 -16.49
CA TYR A 119 22.89 9.58 -15.90
C TYR A 119 22.01 10.41 -14.95
N ILE A 120 22.40 10.46 -13.68
CA ILE A 120 21.71 11.21 -12.60
C ILE A 120 22.70 12.04 -11.76
N SER A 121 23.96 12.16 -12.21
CA SER A 121 25.00 12.88 -11.47
C SER A 121 24.74 14.38 -11.37
N ASN A 122 23.85 14.91 -12.20
CA ASN A 122 23.43 16.31 -12.23
C ASN A 122 22.27 16.63 -11.28
N TRP A 123 21.66 15.63 -10.65
CA TRP A 123 20.57 15.85 -9.69
C TRP A 123 21.06 16.61 -8.45
N ASP A 124 20.24 17.57 -8.00
CA ASP A 124 20.46 18.29 -6.75
C ASP A 124 19.79 17.52 -5.60
N VAL A 125 20.59 16.73 -4.89
CA VAL A 125 20.14 15.94 -3.74
C VAL A 125 20.38 16.63 -2.40
N SER A 126 20.70 17.94 -2.41
CA SER A 126 21.12 18.66 -1.20
C SER A 126 20.04 18.74 -0.12
N LYS A 127 18.75 18.56 -0.45
CA LYS A 127 17.64 18.54 0.51
C LYS A 127 17.16 17.13 0.89
N VAL A 128 17.73 16.08 0.30
CA VAL A 128 17.31 14.71 0.55
C VAL A 128 17.70 14.30 1.97
N GLU A 129 16.74 13.79 2.72
CA GLU A 129 16.89 13.30 4.09
C GLU A 129 17.00 11.75 4.12
N ASP A 130 16.34 11.05 3.21
CA ASP A 130 16.34 9.57 3.14
C ASP A 130 16.68 9.05 1.72
N MET A 131 17.75 8.26 1.63
CA MET A 131 18.19 7.52 0.45
C MET A 131 18.31 6.01 0.72
N SER A 132 17.74 5.53 1.83
CA SER A 132 17.82 4.11 2.19
C SER A 132 17.27 3.24 1.07
N TYR A 133 18.03 2.20 0.71
CA TYR A 133 17.71 1.22 -0.34
C TYR A 133 17.46 1.81 -1.74
N MET A 134 17.86 3.06 -2.01
CA MET A 134 17.58 3.74 -3.28
C MET A 134 18.01 2.91 -4.51
N PHE A 135 19.17 2.25 -4.48
CA PHE A 135 19.68 1.36 -5.54
C PHE A 135 19.82 -0.10 -5.08
N TYR A 136 19.08 -0.49 -4.03
CA TYR A 136 19.10 -1.87 -3.55
C TYR A 136 18.74 -2.83 -4.70
N ARG A 137 19.59 -3.80 -5.00
CA ARG A 137 19.42 -4.76 -6.12
C ARG A 137 19.26 -4.10 -7.51
N ALA A 138 19.66 -2.85 -7.69
CA ALA A 138 19.78 -2.22 -9.02
C ALA A 138 21.05 -2.74 -9.71
N GLN A 139 20.98 -3.98 -10.21
CA GLN A 139 22.15 -4.77 -10.62
C GLN A 139 23.09 -4.08 -11.62
N ASN A 140 22.56 -3.26 -12.54
CA ASN A 140 23.33 -2.57 -13.57
C ASN A 140 23.75 -1.14 -13.21
N PHE A 141 23.28 -0.61 -12.08
CA PHE A 141 23.58 0.78 -11.71
C PHE A 141 25.07 0.95 -11.40
N ASN A 142 25.73 1.88 -12.10
CA ASN A 142 27.15 2.18 -11.91
C ASN A 142 27.50 3.65 -12.26
N GLN A 143 26.55 4.57 -12.16
CA GLN A 143 26.79 5.97 -12.49
C GLN A 143 27.59 6.67 -11.38
N ASP A 144 28.48 7.59 -11.79
CA ASP A 144 29.25 8.42 -10.88
C ASP A 144 28.36 9.42 -10.15
N ILE A 145 28.16 9.23 -8.86
CA ILE A 145 27.37 10.11 -7.98
C ILE A 145 28.25 10.83 -6.96
N SER A 146 29.57 10.87 -7.18
CA SER A 146 30.53 11.46 -6.24
C SER A 146 30.37 12.98 -6.04
N LYS A 147 29.60 13.64 -6.92
CA LYS A 147 29.28 15.07 -6.86
C LYS A 147 28.04 15.39 -6.01
N TRP A 148 27.30 14.37 -5.56
CA TRP A 148 26.10 14.57 -4.76
C TRP A 148 26.43 15.16 -3.39
N ASN A 149 25.74 16.23 -3.03
CA ASN A 149 25.80 16.79 -1.69
C ASN A 149 24.83 16.02 -0.78
N THR A 150 25.35 15.05 -0.03
CA THR A 150 24.54 14.21 0.87
C THR A 150 24.56 14.65 2.33
N SER A 151 24.97 15.89 2.61
CA SER A 151 25.13 16.41 3.98
C SER A 151 23.84 16.39 4.81
N ASN A 152 22.67 16.41 4.17
CA ASN A 152 21.37 16.33 4.85
C ASN A 152 20.79 14.91 4.97
N VAL A 153 21.41 13.92 4.33
CA VAL A 153 20.91 12.54 4.36
C VAL A 153 21.17 11.93 5.74
N VAL A 154 20.09 11.52 6.41
CA VAL A 154 20.14 10.89 7.73
C VAL A 154 20.01 9.36 7.66
N ASP A 155 19.50 8.82 6.54
CA ASP A 155 19.42 7.38 6.27
C ASP A 155 19.90 7.02 4.85
N MET A 156 20.95 6.21 4.76
CA MET A 156 21.49 5.62 3.52
C MET A 156 21.57 4.09 3.60
N ASP A 157 20.84 3.49 4.53
CA ASP A 157 20.94 2.07 4.81
C ASP A 157 20.66 1.22 3.55
N GLY A 158 21.51 0.24 3.28
CA GLY A 158 21.39 -0.66 2.13
C GLY A 158 21.35 -0.01 0.73
N MET A 159 21.73 1.27 0.59
CA MET A 159 21.56 2.05 -0.64
C MET A 159 22.10 1.35 -1.90
N PHE A 160 23.22 0.63 -1.80
CA PHE A 160 23.84 -0.09 -2.93
C PHE A 160 23.87 -1.61 -2.73
N ASP A 161 23.20 -2.14 -1.72
CA ASP A 161 23.26 -3.58 -1.43
C ASP A 161 22.66 -4.37 -2.60
N GLY A 162 23.41 -5.30 -3.17
CA GLY A 162 22.99 -6.03 -4.37
C GLY A 162 23.06 -5.26 -5.69
N ALA A 163 23.55 -4.01 -5.71
CA ALA A 163 23.90 -3.29 -6.94
C ALA A 163 25.23 -3.83 -7.51
N THR A 164 25.19 -5.02 -8.11
CA THR A 164 26.39 -5.81 -8.45
C THR A 164 27.37 -5.15 -9.42
N SER A 165 26.92 -4.20 -10.23
CA SER A 165 27.78 -3.45 -11.16
C SER A 165 28.38 -2.19 -10.56
N PHE A 166 27.95 -1.78 -9.36
CA PHE A 166 28.35 -0.53 -8.75
C PHE A 166 29.81 -0.61 -8.26
N ARG A 167 30.69 0.20 -8.85
CA ARG A 167 32.13 0.24 -8.56
C ARG A 167 32.64 1.65 -8.27
N GLN A 168 31.73 2.59 -8.00
CA GLN A 168 32.08 3.98 -7.75
C GLN A 168 32.61 4.20 -6.33
N ASP A 169 33.48 5.19 -6.18
CA ASP A 169 34.02 5.59 -4.88
C ASP A 169 32.97 6.38 -4.08
N THR A 170 32.46 5.76 -3.02
CA THR A 170 31.47 6.37 -2.11
C THR A 170 32.11 7.06 -0.91
N SER A 171 33.44 7.10 -0.81
CA SER A 171 34.14 7.78 0.30
C SER A 171 33.89 9.29 0.33
N LYS A 172 33.55 9.86 -0.82
CA LYS A 172 33.23 11.29 -0.99
C LYS A 172 31.79 11.66 -0.62
N LEU A 173 30.92 10.68 -0.41
CA LEU A 173 29.58 10.95 0.09
C LEU A 173 29.68 11.42 1.54
N ASP A 174 29.08 12.57 1.83
CA ASP A 174 29.00 13.10 3.17
C ASP A 174 28.09 12.20 4.01
N LYS A 175 28.64 11.71 5.12
CA LYS A 175 28.01 10.79 6.09
C LYS A 175 27.81 11.46 7.46
N SER A 176 28.06 12.76 7.57
CA SER A 176 28.05 13.51 8.84
C SER A 176 26.69 13.56 9.52
N SER A 177 25.60 13.43 8.75
CA SER A 177 24.23 13.39 9.28
C SER A 177 23.73 11.99 9.64
N LEU A 178 24.51 10.92 9.37
CA LEU A 178 24.14 9.56 9.74
C LEU A 178 24.06 9.40 11.26
N GLY A 179 22.95 8.82 11.74
CA GLY A 179 22.71 8.59 13.17
C GLY A 179 21.91 9.70 13.87
N LYS A 180 21.58 10.79 13.16
CA LYS A 180 20.50 11.72 13.59
C LYS A 180 19.15 10.98 13.64
N PRO A 181 18.15 11.50 14.37
CA PRO A 181 16.81 10.90 14.40
C PRO A 181 16.30 10.72 12.97
N LYS A 182 16.07 9.47 12.58
CA LYS A 182 15.53 9.15 11.26
C LYS A 182 14.13 9.75 11.15
N PRO A 183 13.73 10.30 9.98
CA PRO A 183 12.34 10.68 9.74
C PRO A 183 11.43 9.50 10.07
N LYS A 184 10.25 9.78 10.65
CA LYS A 184 9.28 8.73 10.97
C LYS A 184 8.92 8.01 9.68
N LYS A 185 9.40 6.78 9.53
CA LYS A 185 9.11 5.94 8.37
C LYS A 185 7.61 5.63 8.37
N THR A 186 6.91 6.15 7.37
CA THR A 186 5.65 5.55 6.95
C THR A 186 6.06 4.38 6.06
N TYR A 187 6.38 3.25 6.68
CA TYR A 187 6.62 2.03 5.95
C TYR A 187 5.36 1.75 5.15
N ILE A 188 5.43 1.89 3.83
CA ILE A 188 4.54 1.07 3.03
C ILE A 188 5.06 -0.34 3.21
N SER A 189 4.23 -1.22 3.75
CA SER A 189 4.47 -2.65 3.61
C SER A 189 4.36 -2.97 2.11
N PHE A 190 5.47 -2.93 1.39
CA PHE A 190 5.53 -3.40 0.01
C PHE A 190 5.76 -4.90 0.01
N GLU A 191 4.82 -5.60 -0.61
CA GLU A 191 4.92 -7.02 -0.88
C GLU A 191 6.06 -7.29 -1.85
N ILE A 192 6.93 -8.21 -1.45
CA ILE A 192 7.96 -8.76 -2.32
C ILE A 192 7.27 -9.71 -3.29
N THR A 193 7.15 -9.32 -4.55
CA THR A 193 7.13 -10.28 -5.66
C THR A 193 8.40 -10.06 -6.46
N ASN A 194 9.33 -11.02 -6.41
CA ASN A 194 10.09 -11.45 -7.58
C ASN A 194 10.95 -12.70 -7.28
N ASN A 195 10.59 -13.79 -7.95
CA ASN A 195 11.43 -14.96 -8.17
C ASN A 195 11.94 -14.82 -9.63
N SER A 196 13.23 -14.87 -9.97
CA SER A 196 14.01 -16.11 -9.92
C SER A 196 15.49 -15.95 -10.35
N ASN A 197 16.30 -16.83 -9.75
CA ASN A 197 17.60 -17.39 -10.13
C ASN A 197 18.90 -16.56 -9.97
N LEU A 198 19.69 -16.94 -8.96
CA LEU A 198 21.10 -17.33 -9.10
C LEU A 198 21.48 -18.30 -7.96
N LYS A 199 21.91 -19.52 -8.34
CA LYS A 199 22.54 -20.51 -7.46
C LYS A 199 23.97 -20.05 -7.15
N GLU A 200 24.42 -20.12 -5.90
CA GLU A 200 25.75 -20.66 -5.57
C GLU A 200 25.93 -20.91 -4.07
N LYS A 201 26.66 -22.00 -3.78
CA LYS A 201 27.04 -22.50 -2.45
C LYS A 201 28.09 -21.58 -1.83
N ASN A 202 28.08 -21.39 -0.50
CA ASN A 202 29.16 -21.86 0.38
C ASN A 202 28.95 -21.53 1.86
N LYS A 203 29.43 -22.45 2.70
CA LYS A 203 29.48 -22.44 4.16
C LYS A 203 30.52 -21.44 4.69
N SER A 204 30.36 -21.02 5.96
CA SER A 204 31.40 -20.86 7.01
C SER A 204 31.40 -19.53 7.80
N SER A 205 30.66 -19.54 8.91
CA SER A 205 31.07 -19.20 10.30
C SER A 205 31.60 -17.81 10.73
N LYS A 206 30.89 -17.26 11.76
CA LYS A 206 31.34 -16.49 12.96
C LYS A 206 31.85 -15.04 12.71
N THR A 207 31.51 -13.97 13.45
CA THR A 207 30.72 -13.75 14.68
C THR A 207 30.45 -12.24 14.88
N LYS A 208 29.26 -11.94 15.42
CA LYS A 208 28.86 -10.88 16.38
C LYS A 208 28.67 -9.40 15.94
N ASN A 209 27.41 -8.99 16.20
CA ASN A 209 26.82 -7.65 16.42
C ASN A 209 26.17 -6.94 15.20
N ARG A 210 25.13 -7.58 14.65
CA ARG A 210 24.13 -7.00 13.74
C ARG A 210 23.00 -6.31 14.52
N LYS A 211 22.76 -5.03 14.27
CA LYS A 211 21.41 -4.43 14.39
C LYS A 211 20.59 -5.04 13.25
N LYS A 212 19.45 -5.68 13.56
CA LYS A 212 18.73 -6.57 12.65
C LYS A 212 18.19 -5.82 11.42
N GLU A 213 18.77 -6.19 10.28
CA GLU A 213 18.28 -6.04 8.90
C GLU A 213 16.80 -6.48 8.80
N PRO A 214 15.94 -5.83 7.99
CA PRO A 214 14.74 -6.47 7.47
C PRO A 214 15.20 -7.64 6.61
N MET A 215 15.02 -8.85 7.11
CA MET A 215 15.46 -10.07 6.47
C MET A 215 14.24 -10.88 6.11
N ILE A 216 13.98 -11.02 4.81
CA ILE A 216 13.19 -12.15 4.32
C ILE A 216 14.01 -13.41 4.60
N GLN A 217 13.55 -14.23 5.52
CA GLN A 217 14.18 -15.51 5.86
C GLN A 217 13.23 -16.64 5.52
N ASN A 218 13.76 -17.86 5.39
CA ASN A 218 12.95 -19.06 5.23
C ASN A 218 11.98 -19.02 4.04
N ILE A 219 12.47 -18.55 2.88
CA ILE A 219 11.67 -18.54 1.64
C ILE A 219 11.47 -19.98 1.17
N LYS A 220 10.21 -20.40 1.12
CA LYS A 220 9.74 -21.56 0.38
C LYS A 220 9.01 -21.05 -0.86
N GLU A 221 9.54 -21.36 -2.04
CA GLU A 221 8.89 -20.96 -3.29
C GLU A 221 7.66 -21.80 -3.58
N PRO A 222 6.58 -21.22 -4.14
CA PRO A 222 5.38 -21.96 -4.47
C PRO A 222 5.62 -22.83 -5.72
N ILE A 223 5.05 -24.03 -5.73
CA ILE A 223 5.08 -24.92 -6.89
C ILE A 223 3.70 -24.91 -7.53
N TYR A 224 3.67 -24.79 -8.85
CA TYR A 224 2.44 -24.76 -9.65
C TYR A 224 2.46 -25.83 -10.73
N ASN A 225 1.28 -26.16 -11.23
CA ASN A 225 1.13 -26.77 -12.55
C ASN A 225 1.53 -25.78 -13.67
N THR A 226 1.67 -26.29 -14.89
CA THR A 226 2.25 -25.55 -16.03
C THR A 226 1.53 -24.23 -16.36
N ASP A 227 0.21 -24.18 -16.19
CA ASP A 227 -0.63 -23.00 -16.51
C ASP A 227 -0.95 -22.12 -15.28
N LYS A 228 -0.39 -22.45 -14.12
CA LYS A 228 -0.60 -21.77 -12.82
C LYS A 228 -2.04 -21.76 -12.31
N THR A 229 -2.88 -22.66 -12.80
CA THR A 229 -4.26 -22.82 -12.30
C THR A 229 -4.33 -23.66 -11.02
N GLU A 230 -3.31 -24.43 -10.70
CA GLU A 230 -3.23 -25.24 -9.48
C GLU A 230 -1.89 -25.00 -8.78
N CYS A 231 -1.94 -24.60 -7.52
CA CYS A 231 -0.79 -24.58 -6.64
C CYS A 231 -0.65 -25.97 -6.02
N LEU A 232 0.51 -26.60 -6.25
CA LEU A 232 0.84 -27.93 -5.74
C LEU A 232 1.56 -27.86 -4.39
N GLU A 233 2.32 -26.80 -4.15
CA GLU A 233 2.93 -26.51 -2.86
C GLU A 233 2.83 -25.01 -2.54
N ILE A 234 2.32 -24.69 -1.35
CA ILE A 234 2.21 -23.32 -0.86
C ILE A 234 3.61 -22.77 -0.59
N GLY A 235 3.88 -21.62 -1.21
CA GLY A 235 5.08 -20.83 -0.93
C GLY A 235 4.84 -19.81 0.17
N TYR A 236 5.86 -19.53 0.95
CA TYR A 236 5.82 -18.57 2.05
C TYR A 236 7.21 -18.02 2.36
N PHE A 237 7.27 -16.95 3.14
CA PHE A 237 8.51 -16.35 3.63
C PHE A 237 8.28 -15.71 5.01
N GLU A 238 9.33 -15.62 5.82
CA GLU A 238 9.30 -14.83 7.05
C GLU A 238 9.49 -13.34 6.69
N ASN A 239 8.53 -12.49 7.02
CA ASN A 239 8.57 -11.06 6.77
C ASN A 239 9.22 -10.30 7.95
N ASP A 240 9.39 -8.99 7.82
CA ASP A 240 10.09 -8.17 8.82
C ASP A 240 9.36 -8.04 10.16
N ASN A 241 8.08 -8.40 10.20
CA ASN A 241 7.30 -8.49 11.44
C ASN A 241 7.48 -9.87 12.13
N ASN A 242 8.33 -10.74 11.58
CA ASN A 242 8.48 -12.15 11.91
C ASN A 242 7.17 -12.94 11.72
N GLU A 243 6.31 -12.49 10.80
CA GLU A 243 5.18 -13.30 10.35
C GLU A 243 5.67 -14.21 9.22
N ILE A 244 5.27 -15.48 9.25
CA ILE A 244 5.41 -16.39 8.12
C ILE A 244 4.24 -16.09 7.17
N GLN A 245 4.54 -15.33 6.12
CA GLN A 245 3.57 -14.84 5.15
C GLN A 245 3.55 -15.71 3.91
N ILE A 246 2.34 -16.02 3.43
CA ILE A 246 2.16 -16.71 2.15
C ILE A 246 2.66 -15.84 0.99
N ILE A 247 3.26 -16.47 -0.02
CA ILE A 247 3.52 -15.81 -1.30
C ILE A 247 2.20 -15.78 -2.07
N SER A 248 1.80 -14.60 -2.54
CA SER A 248 0.54 -14.40 -3.26
C SER A 248 0.38 -15.40 -4.40
N PHE A 249 -0.79 -16.01 -4.48
CA PHE A 249 -1.13 -16.97 -5.52
C PHE A 249 -1.27 -16.27 -6.88
N SER A 250 -1.06 -17.03 -7.97
CA SER A 250 -1.40 -16.53 -9.30
C SER A 250 -2.89 -16.16 -9.35
N LYS A 251 -3.23 -15.06 -10.02
CA LYS A 251 -4.62 -14.63 -10.20
C LYS A 251 -5.51 -15.70 -10.88
N THR A 252 -4.89 -16.63 -11.62
CA THR A 252 -5.56 -17.74 -12.31
C THR A 252 -5.72 -18.99 -11.43
N THR A 253 -5.17 -19.02 -10.22
CA THR A 253 -5.19 -20.19 -9.34
C THR A 253 -6.61 -20.51 -8.88
N LYS A 254 -7.07 -21.72 -9.23
CA LYS A 254 -8.38 -22.32 -8.94
C LYS A 254 -8.31 -23.37 -7.84
N LYS A 255 -7.12 -23.86 -7.54
CA LYS A 255 -6.90 -24.93 -6.58
C LYS A 255 -5.59 -24.72 -5.84
N VAL A 256 -5.61 -24.96 -4.55
CA VAL A 256 -4.45 -24.93 -3.64
C VAL A 256 -4.44 -26.22 -2.81
N PRO A 257 -3.34 -26.54 -2.12
CA PRO A 257 -3.32 -27.65 -1.18
C PRO A 257 -4.38 -27.44 -0.09
N SER A 258 -5.09 -28.52 0.27
CA SER A 258 -6.17 -28.51 1.27
C SER A 258 -5.68 -28.28 2.70
N GLU A 259 -4.39 -28.46 2.93
CA GLU A 259 -3.73 -28.19 4.21
C GLU A 259 -2.90 -26.91 4.10
N LEU A 260 -3.18 -25.96 5.01
CA LEU A 260 -2.37 -24.76 5.18
C LEU A 260 -1.20 -25.11 6.12
N PRO A 261 0.08 -24.90 5.72
CA PRO A 261 1.21 -25.12 6.61
C PRO A 261 1.03 -24.40 7.95
N GLU A 262 1.16 -25.13 9.06
CA GLU A 262 0.88 -24.65 10.42
C GLU A 262 1.73 -23.44 10.83
N GLU A 263 2.93 -23.31 10.26
CA GLU A 263 3.83 -22.18 10.50
C GLU A 263 3.31 -20.85 9.94
N ILE A 264 2.39 -20.87 8.96
CA ILE A 264 1.87 -19.66 8.33
C ILE A 264 1.05 -18.87 9.34
N THR A 265 1.40 -17.60 9.47
CA THR A 265 0.75 -16.63 10.36
C THR A 265 0.17 -15.44 9.62
N SER A 266 0.42 -15.31 8.31
CA SER A 266 -0.08 -14.21 7.49
C SER A 266 -0.57 -14.69 6.12
N LEU A 267 -1.86 -14.45 5.84
CA LEU A 267 -2.50 -14.66 4.53
C LEU A 267 -2.53 -13.38 3.71
N LYS A 268 -1.73 -12.38 4.11
CA LYS A 268 -1.70 -11.08 3.48
C LYS A 268 -1.57 -11.21 1.95
N PHE A 269 -2.58 -10.68 1.25
CA PHE A 269 -2.73 -10.66 -0.20
C PHE A 269 -2.65 -12.02 -0.91
N ALA A 270 -2.93 -13.12 -0.20
CA ALA A 270 -2.85 -14.49 -0.72
C ALA A 270 -3.54 -14.62 -2.09
N PHE A 271 -4.75 -14.09 -2.26
CA PHE A 271 -5.55 -14.20 -3.48
C PHE A 271 -5.83 -12.82 -4.11
N TYR A 272 -4.86 -11.92 -4.06
CA TYR A 272 -4.93 -10.61 -4.70
C TYR A 272 -5.28 -10.73 -6.19
N GLU A 273 -6.34 -10.05 -6.62
CA GLU A 273 -6.89 -10.04 -7.97
C GLU A 273 -7.27 -11.42 -8.53
N ASN A 274 -7.54 -12.42 -7.67
CA ASN A 274 -7.94 -13.75 -8.14
C ASN A 274 -9.21 -13.70 -9.02
N GLU A 275 -9.17 -14.39 -10.15
CA GLU A 275 -10.18 -14.28 -11.20
C GLU A 275 -11.36 -15.26 -11.00
N ASN A 276 -11.26 -16.18 -10.03
CA ASN A 276 -12.18 -17.28 -9.87
C ASN A 276 -13.24 -17.00 -8.80
N GLU A 277 -14.43 -17.59 -8.99
CA GLU A 277 -15.51 -17.53 -8.00
C GLU A 277 -15.18 -18.38 -6.76
N LYS A 278 -14.49 -19.51 -6.98
CA LYS A 278 -14.09 -20.49 -5.97
C LYS A 278 -12.65 -20.93 -6.20
N ILE A 279 -11.98 -21.26 -5.11
CA ILE A 279 -10.64 -21.81 -5.03
C ILE A 279 -10.75 -23.11 -4.22
N GLU A 280 -10.59 -24.25 -4.87
CA GLU A 280 -10.60 -25.57 -4.21
C GLU A 280 -9.43 -25.69 -3.22
N GLY A 281 -9.70 -26.18 -2.01
CA GLY A 281 -8.71 -26.44 -0.97
C GLY A 281 -8.73 -25.45 0.20
N ILE A 282 -9.26 -24.23 0.02
CA ILE A 282 -9.28 -23.23 1.11
C ILE A 282 -10.37 -23.50 2.16
N GLU A 283 -11.35 -24.34 1.83
CA GLU A 283 -12.46 -24.71 2.71
C GLU A 283 -12.03 -25.55 3.93
N THR A 284 -10.85 -26.18 3.87
CA THR A 284 -10.30 -27.02 4.94
C THR A 284 -9.09 -26.40 5.64
N TRP A 285 -8.70 -25.17 5.29
CA TRP A 285 -7.57 -24.50 5.94
C TRP A 285 -7.86 -24.24 7.41
N ASP A 286 -6.94 -24.68 8.26
CA ASP A 286 -6.88 -24.23 9.66
C ASP A 286 -6.24 -22.82 9.69
N THR A 287 -7.08 -21.81 9.90
CA THR A 287 -6.63 -20.40 9.96
C THR A 287 -6.40 -19.91 11.39
N SER A 288 -6.42 -20.78 12.40
CA SER A 288 -6.30 -20.39 13.81
C SER A 288 -4.99 -19.67 14.16
N ASN A 289 -3.91 -19.91 13.40
CA ASN A 289 -2.62 -19.23 13.58
C ASN A 289 -2.52 -17.88 12.85
N ILE A 290 -3.51 -17.51 12.03
CA ILE A 290 -3.43 -16.31 11.19
C ILE A 290 -3.65 -15.05 12.00
N THR A 291 -2.70 -14.12 11.91
CA THR A 291 -2.74 -12.80 12.54
C THR A 291 -2.98 -11.67 11.55
N ASN A 292 -2.80 -11.92 10.25
CA ASN A 292 -2.87 -10.90 9.21
C ASN A 292 -3.63 -11.41 7.97
N MET A 293 -4.77 -10.77 7.71
CA MET A 293 -5.65 -11.00 6.56
C MET A 293 -5.78 -9.74 5.70
N CYS A 294 -4.77 -8.87 5.70
CA CYS A 294 -4.75 -7.69 4.86
C CYS A 294 -4.88 -8.09 3.38
N GLY A 295 -5.93 -7.60 2.71
CA GLY A 295 -6.10 -7.73 1.27
C GLY A 295 -6.19 -9.15 0.70
N VAL A 296 -6.52 -10.18 1.49
CA VAL A 296 -6.54 -11.59 1.04
C VAL A 296 -7.23 -11.74 -0.31
N PHE A 297 -8.40 -11.13 -0.52
CA PHE A 297 -9.20 -11.22 -1.75
C PHE A 297 -9.35 -9.87 -2.47
N ARG A 298 -8.44 -8.92 -2.22
CA ARG A 298 -8.53 -7.59 -2.81
C ARG A 298 -8.49 -7.69 -4.34
N GLY A 299 -9.47 -7.11 -5.02
CA GLY A 299 -9.59 -7.13 -6.47
C GLY A 299 -10.14 -8.44 -7.04
N ALA A 300 -10.44 -9.44 -6.22
CA ALA A 300 -10.97 -10.73 -6.66
C ALA A 300 -12.47 -10.62 -7.01
N LYS A 301 -12.80 -9.88 -8.08
CA LYS A 301 -14.17 -9.43 -8.41
C LYS A 301 -15.22 -10.54 -8.43
N ASN A 302 -14.82 -11.75 -8.84
CA ASN A 302 -15.72 -12.89 -8.97
C ASN A 302 -15.85 -13.72 -7.69
N PHE A 303 -14.92 -13.59 -6.73
CA PHE A 303 -14.86 -14.44 -5.55
C PHE A 303 -16.13 -14.34 -4.71
N ASN A 304 -16.73 -15.50 -4.43
CA ASN A 304 -17.93 -15.61 -3.61
C ASN A 304 -18.04 -16.99 -2.94
N GLN A 305 -16.91 -17.62 -2.61
CA GLN A 305 -16.87 -18.91 -1.91
C GLN A 305 -17.09 -18.72 -0.42
N ASP A 306 -17.85 -19.63 0.18
CA ASP A 306 -18.07 -19.68 1.62
C ASP A 306 -16.73 -19.92 2.36
N ILE A 307 -16.42 -19.02 3.29
CA ILE A 307 -15.25 -19.00 4.18
C ILE A 307 -15.68 -18.77 5.63
N SER A 308 -16.95 -19.03 5.95
CA SER A 308 -17.52 -18.88 7.29
C SER A 308 -16.78 -19.69 8.35
N MET A 309 -16.19 -20.83 7.95
CA MET A 309 -15.45 -21.74 8.82
C MET A 309 -14.03 -21.29 9.16
N TRP A 310 -13.53 -20.20 8.58
CA TRP A 310 -12.22 -19.66 8.93
C TRP A 310 -12.22 -19.12 10.37
N ASP A 311 -11.30 -19.61 11.18
CA ASP A 311 -11.00 -19.05 12.49
C ASP A 311 -10.27 -17.70 12.31
N THR A 312 -10.86 -16.64 12.85
CA THR A 312 -10.35 -15.27 12.81
C THR A 312 -9.93 -14.75 14.19
N SER A 313 -10.01 -15.58 15.23
CA SER A 313 -9.85 -15.17 16.64
C SER A 313 -8.46 -14.61 16.98
N ASN A 314 -7.44 -14.85 16.16
CA ASN A 314 -6.09 -14.31 16.31
C ASN A 314 -5.74 -13.17 15.34
N VAL A 315 -6.65 -12.82 14.43
CA VAL A 315 -6.43 -11.80 13.41
C VAL A 315 -6.38 -10.40 14.02
N ARG A 316 -5.40 -9.59 13.59
CA ARG A 316 -5.19 -8.21 14.03
C ARG A 316 -5.42 -7.19 12.92
N ASP A 317 -5.28 -7.59 11.66
CA ASP A 317 -5.43 -6.73 10.49
C ASP A 317 -6.28 -7.43 9.42
N MET A 318 -7.39 -6.81 9.04
CA MET A 318 -8.30 -7.23 7.95
C MET A 318 -8.44 -6.13 6.89
N SER A 319 -7.52 -5.16 6.87
CA SER A 319 -7.61 -4.02 5.97
C SER A 319 -7.67 -4.46 4.50
N GLY A 320 -8.62 -3.91 3.77
CA GLY A 320 -8.81 -4.17 2.35
C GLY A 320 -9.12 -5.62 1.97
N MET A 321 -9.45 -6.52 2.92
CA MET A 321 -9.59 -7.96 2.67
C MET A 321 -10.49 -8.29 1.47
N PHE A 322 -11.61 -7.59 1.32
CA PHE A 322 -12.58 -7.74 0.22
C PHE A 322 -12.72 -6.49 -0.65
N SER A 323 -11.71 -5.61 -0.63
CA SER A 323 -11.74 -4.38 -1.42
C SER A 323 -11.84 -4.73 -2.91
N TRP A 324 -12.82 -4.18 -3.62
CA TRP A 324 -13.13 -4.48 -5.04
C TRP A 324 -13.54 -5.93 -5.34
N THR A 325 -14.04 -6.66 -4.34
CA THR A 325 -14.59 -8.01 -4.50
C THR A 325 -16.09 -7.93 -4.82
N ASP A 326 -16.44 -7.41 -6.01
CA ASP A 326 -17.80 -7.03 -6.43
C ASP A 326 -18.90 -8.05 -6.06
N ASN A 327 -18.63 -9.36 -6.18
CA ASN A 327 -19.60 -10.43 -5.98
C ASN A 327 -19.69 -11.02 -4.57
N PHE A 328 -18.75 -10.72 -3.67
CA PHE A 328 -18.69 -11.38 -2.38
C PHE A 328 -19.89 -11.03 -1.49
N ASN A 329 -20.57 -12.07 -0.99
CA ASN A 329 -21.74 -11.93 -0.12
C ASN A 329 -21.96 -13.16 0.78
N GLN A 330 -20.89 -13.67 1.40
CA GLN A 330 -20.90 -14.90 2.21
C GLN A 330 -21.05 -14.63 3.72
N PRO A 331 -21.64 -15.56 4.49
CA PRO A 331 -22.01 -15.32 5.89
C PRO A 331 -20.78 -15.36 6.81
N ILE A 332 -20.19 -14.18 7.04
CA ILE A 332 -19.02 -13.98 7.92
C ILE A 332 -19.40 -13.39 9.29
N GLY A 333 -20.68 -13.42 9.65
CA GLY A 333 -21.19 -12.83 10.89
C GLY A 333 -20.65 -13.50 12.16
N ASP A 334 -20.26 -14.78 12.05
CA ASP A 334 -19.77 -15.60 13.17
C ASP A 334 -18.25 -15.47 13.41
N TRP A 335 -17.56 -14.65 12.62
CA TRP A 335 -16.13 -14.38 12.81
C TRP A 335 -15.84 -13.65 14.13
N ASP A 336 -14.80 -14.10 14.83
CA ASP A 336 -14.27 -13.42 16.01
C ASP A 336 -13.29 -12.32 15.60
N VAL A 337 -13.79 -11.08 15.58
CA VAL A 337 -12.98 -9.89 15.26
C VAL A 337 -12.49 -9.14 16.51
N SER A 338 -12.61 -9.73 17.71
CA SER A 338 -12.33 -9.05 18.98
C SER A 338 -10.88 -8.56 19.12
N LYS A 339 -9.93 -9.16 18.39
CA LYS A 339 -8.50 -8.75 18.37
C LYS A 339 -8.14 -7.82 17.21
N VAL A 340 -9.05 -7.60 16.27
CA VAL A 340 -8.80 -6.81 15.05
C VAL A 340 -8.66 -5.33 15.40
N LYS A 341 -7.62 -4.70 14.86
CA LYS A 341 -7.34 -3.27 15.03
C LYS A 341 -7.64 -2.44 13.80
N ASN A 342 -7.62 -3.06 12.62
CA ASN A 342 -7.75 -2.37 11.34
C ASN A 342 -8.72 -3.12 10.43
N ILE A 343 -9.84 -2.47 10.10
CA ILE A 343 -10.82 -2.93 9.09
C ILE A 343 -11.00 -1.89 7.99
N SER A 344 -10.06 -0.96 7.85
CA SER A 344 -10.08 0.05 6.81
C SER A 344 -10.18 -0.60 5.43
N TRP A 345 -10.98 -0.03 4.54
CA TRP A 345 -11.18 -0.49 3.17
C TRP A 345 -11.71 -1.94 3.03
N MET A 346 -12.05 -2.63 4.12
CA MET A 346 -12.34 -4.06 4.12
C MET A 346 -13.42 -4.44 3.09
N PHE A 347 -14.50 -3.65 2.99
CA PHE A 347 -15.57 -3.83 2.00
C PHE A 347 -15.65 -2.67 0.99
N TYR A 348 -14.53 -1.99 0.74
CA TYR A 348 -14.52 -0.89 -0.22
C TYR A 348 -14.90 -1.38 -1.61
N ALA A 349 -15.96 -0.82 -2.18
CA ALA A 349 -16.52 -1.20 -3.46
C ALA A 349 -16.95 -2.69 -3.57
N THR A 350 -17.24 -3.36 -2.45
CA THR A 350 -17.80 -4.73 -2.42
C THR A 350 -19.31 -4.68 -2.65
N LYS A 351 -19.70 -4.41 -3.90
CA LYS A 351 -21.06 -3.97 -4.26
C LYS A 351 -22.20 -4.86 -3.76
N LYS A 352 -22.04 -6.19 -3.80
CA LYS A 352 -23.09 -7.14 -3.43
C LYS A 352 -23.17 -7.45 -1.93
N PHE A 353 -22.16 -7.11 -1.15
CA PHE A 353 -22.09 -7.51 0.25
C PHE A 353 -23.20 -6.89 1.09
N ASN A 354 -23.98 -7.72 1.77
CA ASN A 354 -25.07 -7.31 2.65
C ASN A 354 -25.38 -8.37 3.74
N GLN A 355 -24.34 -9.04 4.26
CA GLN A 355 -24.48 -10.09 5.29
C GLN A 355 -24.43 -9.51 6.71
N PRO A 356 -25.17 -10.09 7.68
CA PRO A 356 -25.25 -9.56 9.03
C PRO A 356 -23.90 -9.67 9.74
N ILE A 357 -23.37 -8.53 10.18
CA ILE A 357 -22.09 -8.39 10.91
C ILE A 357 -22.23 -7.51 12.17
N GLY A 358 -23.47 -7.23 12.58
CA GLY A 358 -23.74 -6.38 13.76
C GLY A 358 -23.24 -6.97 15.08
N ASN A 359 -23.06 -8.29 15.13
CA ASN A 359 -22.59 -9.01 16.32
C ASN A 359 -21.06 -8.98 16.50
N TRP A 360 -20.32 -8.41 15.55
CA TRP A 360 -18.86 -8.30 15.64
C TRP A 360 -18.41 -7.43 16.81
N ASP A 361 -17.49 -7.94 17.63
CA ASP A 361 -16.82 -7.16 18.67
C ASP A 361 -15.71 -6.29 18.05
N VAL A 362 -16.06 -5.07 17.67
CA VAL A 362 -15.13 -4.08 17.11
C VAL A 362 -14.48 -3.18 18.17
N SER A 363 -14.58 -3.51 19.46
CA SER A 363 -14.11 -2.64 20.56
C SER A 363 -12.60 -2.37 20.56
N ASN A 364 -11.81 -3.13 19.80
CA ASN A 364 -10.37 -2.93 19.61
C ASN A 364 -9.99 -2.28 18.28
N VAL A 365 -10.95 -2.01 17.40
CA VAL A 365 -10.71 -1.37 16.11
C VAL A 365 -10.33 0.10 16.31
N ILE A 366 -9.27 0.51 15.63
CA ILE A 366 -8.71 1.86 15.64
C ILE A 366 -9.03 2.58 14.32
N ASP A 367 -9.04 1.85 13.20
CA ASP A 367 -9.24 2.41 11.86
C ASP A 367 -10.39 1.70 11.13
N MET A 368 -11.42 2.48 10.78
CA MET A 368 -12.60 2.08 10.01
C MET A 368 -12.75 2.93 8.74
N SER A 369 -11.67 3.57 8.29
CA SER A 369 -11.68 4.40 7.09
C SER A 369 -12.15 3.61 5.87
N SER A 370 -13.07 4.18 5.11
CA SER A 370 -13.59 3.64 3.85
C SER A 370 -14.16 2.20 3.94
N THR A 371 -14.42 1.65 5.14
CA THR A 371 -14.79 0.24 5.31
C THR A 371 -15.96 -0.17 4.42
N PHE A 372 -17.01 0.66 4.29
CA PHE A 372 -18.18 0.43 3.42
C PHE A 372 -18.29 1.45 2.29
N SER A 373 -17.23 2.19 1.97
CA SER A 373 -17.29 3.15 0.87
C SER A 373 -17.56 2.40 -0.43
N ARG A 374 -18.56 2.85 -1.19
CA ARG A 374 -19.06 2.22 -2.43
C ARG A 374 -19.59 0.79 -2.25
N ALA A 375 -19.86 0.34 -1.02
CA ALA A 375 -20.60 -0.89 -0.76
C ALA A 375 -22.10 -0.63 -1.02
N GLU A 376 -22.50 -0.66 -2.29
CA GLU A 376 -23.79 -0.11 -2.73
C GLU A 376 -25.02 -0.79 -2.08
N ASN A 377 -24.96 -2.09 -1.80
CA ASN A 377 -26.08 -2.86 -1.23
C ASN A 377 -26.04 -3.01 0.30
N PHE A 378 -24.95 -2.60 0.97
CA PHE A 378 -24.80 -2.84 2.39
C PHE A 378 -25.80 -2.00 3.20
N ASN A 379 -26.62 -2.65 4.02
CA ASN A 379 -27.60 -2.02 4.88
C ASN A 379 -27.94 -2.87 6.13
N GLN A 380 -26.96 -3.58 6.67
CA GLN A 380 -27.14 -4.41 7.86
C GLN A 380 -26.96 -3.60 9.15
N ASP A 381 -27.70 -3.97 10.19
CA ASP A 381 -27.64 -3.32 11.50
C ASP A 381 -26.25 -3.51 12.12
N ILE A 382 -25.63 -2.39 12.49
CA ILE A 382 -24.31 -2.27 13.14
C ILE A 382 -24.37 -1.29 14.32
N SER A 383 -25.57 -1.04 14.85
CA SER A 383 -25.83 -0.14 15.97
C SER A 383 -25.11 -0.57 17.26
N MET A 384 -24.81 -1.86 17.39
CA MET A 384 -24.18 -2.47 18.56
C MET A 384 -22.64 -2.38 18.58
N TRP A 385 -22.03 -1.85 17.52
CA TRP A 385 -20.58 -1.71 17.44
C TRP A 385 -20.02 -0.70 18.47
N ASP A 386 -19.10 -1.16 19.31
CA ASP A 386 -18.33 -0.28 20.21
C ASP A 386 -17.23 0.45 19.43
N THR A 387 -17.49 1.70 19.08
CA THR A 387 -16.57 2.58 18.33
C THR A 387 -15.66 3.43 19.22
N SER A 388 -15.64 3.20 20.55
CA SER A 388 -14.94 4.07 21.53
C SER A 388 -13.42 4.13 21.40
N LYS A 389 -12.80 3.25 20.60
CA LYS A 389 -11.36 3.28 20.26
C LYS A 389 -11.05 3.78 18.86
N VAL A 390 -12.06 3.99 18.02
CA VAL A 390 -11.89 4.39 16.62
C VAL A 390 -11.34 5.81 16.55
N VAL A 391 -10.32 5.98 15.73
CA VAL A 391 -9.63 7.25 15.48
C VAL A 391 -9.93 7.78 14.09
N ASP A 392 -10.19 6.91 13.10
CA ASP A 392 -10.48 7.30 11.72
C ASP A 392 -11.75 6.60 11.18
N MET A 393 -12.69 7.40 10.68
CA MET A 393 -13.93 7.01 10.02
C MET A 393 -14.09 7.71 8.66
N ASN A 394 -13.01 8.25 8.07
CA ASN A 394 -13.10 8.98 6.82
C ASN A 394 -13.67 8.10 5.71
N ASN A 395 -14.57 8.67 4.92
CA ASN A 395 -15.30 7.97 3.85
C ASN A 395 -16.01 6.68 4.27
N MET A 396 -16.20 6.35 5.55
CA MET A 396 -16.66 5.01 5.96
C MET A 396 -17.89 4.50 5.20
N PHE A 397 -18.85 5.39 4.89
CA PHE A 397 -20.07 5.10 4.10
C PHE A 397 -20.16 5.94 2.81
N SER A 398 -19.04 6.47 2.31
CA SER A 398 -19.03 7.30 1.09
C SER A 398 -19.59 6.50 -0.08
N ASN A 399 -20.64 6.99 -0.73
CA ASN A 399 -21.37 6.33 -1.81
C ASN A 399 -21.97 4.95 -1.44
N ALA A 400 -22.17 4.66 -0.16
CA ALA A 400 -22.95 3.51 0.31
C ALA A 400 -24.46 3.81 0.14
N LYS A 401 -24.95 3.70 -1.10
CA LYS A 401 -26.25 4.23 -1.52
C LYS A 401 -27.44 3.66 -0.73
N THR A 402 -27.37 2.41 -0.28
CA THR A 402 -28.50 1.75 0.42
C THR A 402 -28.46 1.96 1.94
N PHE A 403 -27.29 2.25 2.50
CA PHE A 403 -27.11 2.28 3.95
C PHE A 403 -27.96 3.35 4.63
N ASN A 404 -28.77 2.94 5.62
CA ASN A 404 -29.64 3.81 6.41
C ASN A 404 -29.93 3.24 7.81
N GLN A 405 -29.00 2.48 8.40
CA GLN A 405 -29.18 1.92 9.75
C GLN A 405 -28.83 2.94 10.83
N ASP A 406 -29.52 2.84 11.97
CA ASP A 406 -29.29 3.72 13.12
C ASP A 406 -27.91 3.45 13.74
N ILE A 407 -27.09 4.49 13.78
CA ILE A 407 -25.73 4.50 14.35
C ILE A 407 -25.56 5.68 15.32
N SER A 408 -26.67 6.26 15.80
CA SER A 408 -26.68 7.34 16.78
C SER A 408 -26.00 6.93 18.10
N SER A 409 -25.99 5.63 18.43
CA SER A 409 -25.35 5.06 19.62
C SER A 409 -23.82 5.10 19.63
N TRP A 410 -23.18 5.34 18.47
CA TRP A 410 -21.73 5.24 18.34
C TRP A 410 -20.97 6.29 19.16
N ASN A 411 -19.87 5.85 19.78
CA ASN A 411 -18.98 6.72 20.54
C ASN A 411 -17.90 7.30 19.63
N THR A 412 -18.02 8.58 19.32
CA THR A 412 -17.18 9.29 18.37
C THR A 412 -16.11 10.18 19.02
N SER A 413 -15.99 10.16 20.35
CA SER A 413 -15.12 11.06 21.13
C SER A 413 -13.61 10.97 20.84
N LYS A 414 -13.14 9.88 20.24
CA LYS A 414 -11.73 9.71 19.82
C LYS A 414 -11.51 9.89 18.33
N VAL A 415 -12.57 10.02 17.55
CA VAL A 415 -12.48 10.11 16.11
C VAL A 415 -11.89 11.46 15.74
N LYS A 416 -10.78 11.44 15.02
CA LYS A 416 -10.07 12.64 14.57
C LYS A 416 -10.44 13.03 13.14
N ASN A 417 -10.92 12.06 12.37
CA ASN A 417 -11.24 12.21 10.96
C ASN A 417 -12.57 11.52 10.62
N MET A 418 -13.52 12.31 10.11
CA MET A 418 -14.83 11.85 9.61
C MET A 418 -15.10 12.44 8.21
N ASP A 419 -14.06 12.89 7.52
CA ASP A 419 -14.23 13.60 6.26
C ASP A 419 -14.92 12.69 5.24
N PHE A 420 -15.92 13.25 4.55
CA PHE A 420 -16.72 12.56 3.53
C PHE A 420 -17.41 11.26 3.99
N MET A 421 -17.58 11.03 5.31
CA MET A 421 -18.13 9.79 5.86
C MET A 421 -19.43 9.34 5.17
N PHE A 422 -20.34 10.28 4.85
CA PHE A 422 -21.60 10.01 4.16
C PHE A 422 -21.70 10.67 2.77
N TYR A 423 -20.59 11.06 2.17
CA TYR A 423 -20.60 11.71 0.86
C TYR A 423 -21.24 10.79 -0.19
N GLY A 424 -22.34 11.20 -0.81
CA GLY A 424 -23.07 10.37 -1.77
C GLY A 424 -23.84 9.18 -1.18
N ALA A 425 -23.95 9.06 0.15
CA ALA A 425 -24.80 8.06 0.81
C ALA A 425 -26.28 8.52 0.79
N THR A 426 -26.92 8.43 -0.39
CA THR A 426 -28.20 9.10 -0.67
C THR A 426 -29.38 8.65 0.19
N ASN A 427 -29.35 7.44 0.75
CA ASN A 427 -30.43 6.94 1.60
C ASN A 427 -30.23 7.23 3.09
N PHE A 428 -29.05 7.67 3.52
CA PHE A 428 -28.75 7.88 4.93
C PHE A 428 -29.50 9.11 5.47
N LYS A 429 -30.41 8.89 6.42
CA LYS A 429 -31.33 9.89 6.99
C LYS A 429 -31.40 9.84 8.52
N GLN A 430 -30.48 9.14 9.17
CA GLN A 430 -30.48 8.97 10.62
C GLN A 430 -30.00 10.24 11.34
N ASP A 431 -30.50 10.46 12.56
CA ASP A 431 -30.08 11.58 13.40
C ASP A 431 -28.77 11.23 14.14
N ILE A 432 -27.71 11.95 13.79
CA ILE A 432 -26.36 11.83 14.39
C ILE A 432 -25.94 13.15 15.05
N SER A 433 -26.90 13.99 15.42
CA SER A 433 -26.65 15.28 16.07
C SER A 433 -25.96 15.14 17.43
N ASN A 434 -26.10 13.99 18.08
CA ASN A 434 -25.52 13.65 19.37
C ASN A 434 -24.03 13.26 19.34
N TRP A 435 -23.45 13.03 18.15
CA TRP A 435 -22.05 12.65 18.03
C TRP A 435 -21.08 13.74 18.50
N ASP A 436 -20.01 13.32 19.19
CA ASP A 436 -18.95 14.20 19.64
C ASP A 436 -18.07 14.65 18.46
N LYS A 437 -17.91 15.97 18.35
CA LYS A 437 -17.15 16.64 17.28
C LYS A 437 -15.90 17.34 17.82
N SER A 438 -15.62 17.22 19.12
CA SER A 438 -14.57 17.97 19.81
C SER A 438 -13.16 17.52 19.43
N SER A 439 -12.99 16.25 19.06
CA SER A 439 -11.73 15.64 18.61
C SER A 439 -11.44 15.87 17.13
N LEU A 440 -12.43 16.36 16.36
CA LEU A 440 -12.25 16.66 14.95
C LEU A 440 -11.30 17.85 14.78
N TYR A 441 -10.32 17.71 13.89
CA TYR A 441 -9.39 18.78 13.60
C TYR A 441 -10.15 20.02 13.07
N THR A 442 -10.20 21.08 13.86
CA THR A 442 -10.74 22.38 13.43
C THR A 442 -9.56 23.32 13.11
N PRO A 443 -9.36 23.73 11.84
CA PRO A 443 -8.35 24.72 11.52
C PRO A 443 -8.70 26.04 12.22
N LYS A 444 -7.87 26.49 13.17
CA LYS A 444 -7.99 27.85 13.73
C LYS A 444 -7.87 28.86 12.58
N ARG A 445 -8.99 29.49 12.18
CA ARG A 445 -8.98 30.59 11.20
C ARG A 445 -8.11 31.72 11.76
N LYS A 446 -6.95 31.99 11.14
CA LYS A 446 -6.26 33.27 11.33
C LYS A 446 -7.19 34.36 10.81
N ALA A 447 -7.56 35.31 11.68
CA ALA A 447 -8.35 36.47 11.30
C ALA A 447 -7.69 37.20 10.11
N PRO A 448 -8.45 37.64 9.10
CA PRO A 448 -7.89 38.37 7.98
C PRO A 448 -7.24 39.66 8.50
N VAL A 449 -5.96 39.84 8.20
CA VAL A 449 -5.23 41.08 8.45
C VAL A 449 -5.92 42.17 7.63
N LYS A 450 -6.58 43.12 8.30
CA LYS A 450 -7.05 44.34 7.67
C LYS A 450 -5.84 45.04 7.07
N LYS A 451 -5.71 45.04 5.74
CA LYS A 451 -4.79 45.96 5.07
C LYS A 451 -5.38 47.36 5.26
N GLY A 452 -4.69 48.17 6.07
CA GLY A 452 -5.04 49.54 6.33
C GLY A 452 -4.66 50.43 5.15
N LYS A 453 -5.65 51.24 4.76
CA LYS A 453 -5.66 52.50 3.98
C LYS A 453 -4.79 52.60 2.72
#